data_AF-A0A967ATC8-F1
#
_entry.id   AF-A0A967ATC8-F1
#
_cell.length_a   1.000
_cell.length_b   1.000
_cell.length_c   1.000
_cell.angle_alpha   90.00
_cell.angle_beta   90.00
_cell.angle_gamma   90.00
#
_symmetry.space_group_name_H-M   'P 1'
#
loop_
_entity.id
_entity.type
_entity.pdbx_description
1 polymer ?
#
loop_
_entity_poly.entity_id
_entity_poly.type
_entity_poly.pdbx_seq_one_letter_code
_entity_poly.pdbx_strand_id
1 'polypeptide(L)'
;MKTTAIYLVLALSASLVSFSGVFAQETRTITLSVDIDRLNNGNPSMACSFDTDSNTQVLDNSSPENFTILVNEEDTVIWEAFSTSGDEIDIESIQFEEVRGRAGLFSEPKLNGMGNNGKKKAKGTINKRTKGNEYKYAIEFSVDGEFFLIDPKIKVGA
;
A
#
# COMPACT_ATOMS: atom_id res chain seq x y z
N MET A 1 59.78 -30.18 40.45
CA MET A 1 58.65 -29.48 41.12
C MET A 1 58.94 -27.99 41.16
N LYS A 2 57.87 -27.17 41.03
CA LYS A 2 57.80 -25.72 40.68
C LYS A 2 57.70 -25.52 39.15
N THR A 3 56.70 -24.89 38.54
CA THR A 3 55.48 -24.19 39.01
C THR A 3 54.54 -23.99 37.79
N THR A 4 53.22 -24.05 38.04
CA THR A 4 52.04 -23.56 37.29
C THR A 4 52.25 -22.15 36.65
N ALA A 5 51.54 -21.57 35.67
CA ALA A 5 50.17 -21.66 35.12
C ALA A 5 50.14 -20.80 33.80
N ILE A 6 49.39 -21.15 32.74
CA ILE A 6 48.03 -20.69 32.37
C ILE A 6 47.91 -19.40 31.48
N TYR A 7 47.17 -19.56 30.37
CA TYR A 7 46.43 -18.67 29.42
C TYR A 7 47.12 -17.50 28.66
N LEU A 8 46.93 -17.48 27.32
CA LEU A 8 46.36 -16.30 26.65
C LEU A 8 45.65 -16.65 25.32
N VAL A 9 44.44 -16.09 25.20
CA VAL A 9 43.44 -16.11 24.11
C VAL A 9 43.84 -15.16 22.97
N LEU A 10 43.31 -15.39 21.73
CA LEU A 10 43.01 -14.43 20.62
C LEU A 10 43.37 -15.09 19.26
N ALA A 11 42.55 -15.10 18.21
CA ALA A 11 41.61 -14.08 17.78
C ALA A 11 40.33 -14.67 17.18
N LEU A 12 39.22 -14.12 17.65
CA LEU A 12 37.87 -14.20 17.11
C LEU A 12 37.82 -13.32 15.85
N SER A 13 37.83 -13.89 14.65
CA SER A 13 37.52 -13.14 13.42
C SER A 13 36.00 -13.06 13.25
N ALA A 14 35.39 -12.14 14.01
CA ALA A 14 34.02 -11.72 13.79
C ALA A 14 33.91 -11.08 12.40
N SER A 15 33.45 -11.86 11.42
CA SER A 15 33.03 -11.32 10.14
C SER A 15 31.73 -10.56 10.37
N LEU A 16 31.84 -9.24 10.55
CA LEU A 16 30.72 -8.32 10.52
C LEU A 16 30.14 -8.33 9.11
N VAL A 17 29.18 -9.21 8.84
CA VAL A 17 28.31 -9.09 7.68
C VAL A 17 27.39 -7.92 7.96
N SER A 18 27.82 -6.73 7.56
CA SER A 18 26.97 -5.55 7.58
C SER A 18 25.93 -5.73 6.47
N PHE A 19 24.79 -6.33 6.79
CA PHE A 19 23.59 -6.22 5.97
C PHE A 19 23.15 -4.76 6.02
N SER A 20 23.69 -3.96 5.11
CA SER A 20 23.10 -2.67 4.78
C SER A 20 21.78 -3.00 4.10
N GLY A 21 20.67 -2.81 4.81
CA GLY A 21 19.33 -2.93 4.23
C GLY A 21 19.23 -1.93 3.08
N VAL A 22 19.42 -2.42 1.85
CA VAL A 22 19.02 -1.70 0.65
C VAL A 22 17.50 -1.82 0.67
N PHE A 23 16.80 -0.74 1.04
CA PHE A 23 15.37 -0.66 0.81
C PHE A 23 15.17 -0.65 -0.71
N ALA A 24 14.93 -1.83 -1.27
CA ALA A 24 14.57 -1.97 -2.66
C ALA A 24 13.17 -1.37 -2.84
N GLN A 25 12.94 -0.73 -3.99
CA GLN A 25 11.61 -0.26 -4.38
C GLN A 25 10.69 -1.48 -4.47
N GLU A 26 9.62 -1.51 -3.68
CA GLU A 26 8.70 -2.64 -3.62
C GLU A 26 7.40 -2.33 -4.36
N THR A 27 6.77 -3.37 -4.89
CA THR A 27 5.39 -3.27 -5.40
C THR A 27 4.44 -3.74 -4.30
N ARG A 28 3.47 -2.89 -3.97
CA ARG A 28 2.40 -3.10 -3.00
C ARG A 28 1.08 -3.28 -3.75
N THR A 29 0.38 -4.37 -3.52
CA THR A 29 -0.95 -4.59 -4.10
C THR A 29 -2.01 -4.45 -3.02
N ILE A 30 -2.98 -3.59 -3.28
CA ILE A 30 -4.17 -3.39 -2.46
C ILE A 30 -5.36 -3.96 -3.22
N THR A 31 -6.06 -4.88 -2.57
CA THR A 31 -7.23 -5.55 -3.13
C THR A 31 -8.48 -5.09 -2.40
N LEU A 32 -9.40 -4.44 -3.14
CA LEU A 32 -10.72 -4.07 -2.66
C LEU A 32 -11.68 -5.25 -2.91
N SER A 33 -12.24 -5.83 -1.87
CA SER A 33 -13.29 -6.85 -1.96
C SER A 33 -14.66 -6.18 -1.79
N VAL A 34 -15.60 -6.45 -2.71
CA VAL A 34 -16.92 -5.81 -2.77
C VAL A 34 -18.04 -6.85 -2.70
N ASP A 35 -18.90 -6.73 -1.70
CA ASP A 35 -20.14 -7.49 -1.58
C ASP A 35 -21.24 -6.81 -2.40
N ILE A 36 -21.41 -7.24 -3.65
CA ILE A 36 -22.34 -6.63 -4.61
C ILE A 36 -23.79 -6.63 -4.08
N ASP A 37 -24.20 -7.66 -3.31
CA ASP A 37 -25.56 -7.76 -2.77
C ASP A 37 -25.86 -6.72 -1.69
N ARG A 38 -24.81 -6.16 -1.06
CA ARG A 38 -24.90 -5.13 -0.03
C ARG A 38 -24.50 -3.75 -0.55
N LEU A 39 -23.95 -3.68 -1.75
CA LEU A 39 -23.45 -2.46 -2.35
C LEU A 39 -24.62 -1.52 -2.65
N ASN A 40 -24.47 -0.27 -2.21
CA ASN A 40 -25.44 0.78 -2.48
C ASN A 40 -24.75 2.14 -2.48
N ASN A 41 -25.26 3.07 -3.29
CA ASN A 41 -24.67 4.39 -3.47
C ASN A 41 -24.73 5.28 -2.21
N GLY A 42 -25.59 4.96 -1.24
CA GLY A 42 -25.71 5.74 0.00
C GLY A 42 -24.58 5.46 1.00
N ASN A 43 -24.07 4.23 1.02
CA ASN A 43 -22.99 3.82 1.92
C ASN A 43 -22.24 2.60 1.35
N PRO A 44 -21.39 2.80 0.32
CA PRO A 44 -20.64 1.71 -0.30
C PRO A 44 -19.66 1.03 0.68
N SER A 45 -19.17 1.75 1.69
CA SER A 45 -18.24 1.22 2.69
C SER A 45 -18.78 0.00 3.44
N MET A 46 -20.09 -0.10 3.65
CA MET A 46 -20.68 -1.26 4.33
C MET A 46 -20.54 -2.58 3.54
N ALA A 47 -20.30 -2.48 2.24
CA ALA A 47 -20.13 -3.59 1.32
C ALA A 47 -18.66 -3.83 0.94
N CYS A 48 -17.73 -3.00 1.42
CA CYS A 48 -16.34 -3.05 1.01
C CYS A 48 -15.45 -3.57 2.14
N SER A 49 -14.35 -4.24 1.77
CA SER A 49 -13.24 -4.55 2.67
C SER A 49 -11.93 -4.53 1.90
N PHE A 50 -10.81 -4.38 2.62
CA PHE A 50 -9.49 -4.33 2.02
C PHE A 50 -8.63 -5.50 2.47
N ASP A 51 -7.87 -6.02 1.53
CA ASP A 51 -6.75 -6.93 1.74
C ASP A 51 -5.50 -6.38 1.04
N THR A 52 -4.33 -6.90 1.41
CA THR A 52 -3.05 -6.51 0.83
C THR A 52 -2.14 -7.71 0.64
N ASP A 53 -1.11 -7.56 -0.19
CA ASP A 53 -0.03 -8.55 -0.21
C ASP A 53 0.66 -8.69 1.17
N SER A 54 1.35 -9.82 1.37
CA SER A 54 1.98 -10.17 2.65
C SER A 54 3.09 -9.21 3.09
N ASN A 55 3.58 -8.37 2.18
CA ASN A 55 4.70 -7.48 2.45
C ASN A 55 4.20 -6.09 2.84
N THR A 56 2.96 -5.75 2.51
CA THR A 56 2.34 -4.47 2.83
C THR A 56 1.95 -4.41 4.31
N GLN A 57 2.46 -3.40 5.01
CA GLN A 57 2.09 -3.17 6.40
C GLN A 57 0.79 -2.37 6.47
N VAL A 58 -0.24 -2.98 7.06
CA VAL A 58 -1.52 -2.33 7.36
C VAL A 58 -1.45 -1.69 8.74
N LEU A 59 -1.73 -0.39 8.83
CA LEU A 59 -1.75 0.39 10.08
C LEU A 59 -3.14 0.41 10.73
N ASP A 60 -4.19 0.42 9.91
CA ASP A 60 -5.58 0.39 10.34
C ASP A 60 -6.42 -0.34 9.27
N ASN A 61 -7.33 -1.20 9.70
CA ASN A 61 -8.32 -1.88 8.86
C ASN A 61 -9.65 -2.04 9.60
N SER A 62 -9.99 -1.08 10.46
CA SER A 62 -11.21 -1.10 11.28
C SER A 62 -12.48 -0.81 10.47
N SER A 63 -12.36 -0.01 9.41
CA SER A 63 -13.39 0.21 8.39
C SER A 63 -12.73 0.59 7.06
N PRO A 64 -13.43 0.48 5.92
CA PRO A 64 -12.89 0.91 4.62
C PRO A 64 -12.44 2.37 4.58
N GLU A 65 -13.12 3.29 5.27
CA GLU A 65 -12.68 4.71 5.29
C GLU A 65 -11.46 4.94 6.21
N ASN A 66 -11.22 4.04 7.15
CA ASN A 66 -10.06 4.10 8.04
C ASN A 66 -8.90 3.26 7.53
N PHE A 67 -9.11 2.43 6.52
CA PHE A 67 -8.07 1.57 5.95
C PHE A 67 -6.84 2.39 5.61
N THR A 68 -5.72 2.05 6.24
CA THR A 68 -4.47 2.79 6.13
C THR A 68 -3.32 1.82 5.96
N ILE A 69 -2.54 1.97 4.88
CA ILE A 69 -1.30 1.22 4.68
C ILE A 69 -0.06 2.09 4.88
N LEU A 70 1.06 1.45 5.21
CA LEU A 70 2.37 2.06 5.23
C LEU A 70 3.15 1.69 3.96
N VAL A 71 3.64 2.71 3.25
CA VAL A 71 4.50 2.57 2.07
C VAL A 71 5.76 3.41 2.21
N ASN A 72 6.78 3.14 1.40
CA ASN A 72 7.97 3.98 1.34
C ASN A 72 7.97 4.87 0.08
N GLU A 73 8.84 5.89 0.07
CA GLU A 73 9.11 6.63 -1.15
C GLU A 73 9.63 5.68 -2.24
N GLU A 74 9.28 5.95 -3.50
CA GLU A 74 9.61 5.11 -4.66
C GLU A 74 8.96 3.72 -4.70
N ASP A 75 8.18 3.32 -3.68
CA ASP A 75 7.32 2.14 -3.80
C ASP A 75 6.30 2.34 -4.92
N THR A 76 5.90 1.23 -5.54
CA THR A 76 4.80 1.20 -6.50
C THR A 76 3.57 0.61 -5.84
N VAL A 77 2.44 1.30 -5.92
CA VAL A 77 1.15 0.80 -5.40
C VAL A 77 0.25 0.45 -6.58
N ILE A 78 -0.38 -0.71 -6.49
CA ILE A 78 -1.38 -1.22 -7.45
C ILE A 78 -2.69 -1.39 -6.69
N TRP A 79 -3.78 -0.88 -7.27
CA TRP A 79 -5.14 -1.10 -6.79
C TRP A 79 -5.89 -1.99 -7.77
N GLU A 80 -6.53 -3.00 -7.23
CA GLU A 80 -7.43 -3.91 -7.93
C GLU A 80 -8.67 -4.17 -7.07
N ALA A 81 -9.77 -4.55 -7.72
CA ALA A 81 -11.01 -4.85 -7.03
C ALA A 81 -11.62 -6.16 -7.53
N PHE A 82 -12.28 -6.87 -6.62
CA PHE A 82 -13.01 -8.08 -6.91
C PHE A 82 -14.32 -8.10 -6.12
N SER A 83 -15.32 -8.76 -6.65
CA SER A 83 -16.50 -9.12 -5.87
C SER A 83 -16.13 -10.20 -4.82
N THR A 84 -16.98 -10.39 -3.82
CA THR A 84 -16.87 -11.52 -2.89
C THR A 84 -17.06 -12.87 -3.59
N SER A 85 -17.67 -12.92 -4.77
CA SER A 85 -17.74 -14.11 -5.64
C SER A 85 -16.47 -14.35 -6.47
N GLY A 86 -15.53 -13.40 -6.50
CA GLY A 86 -14.25 -13.49 -7.20
C GLY A 86 -14.25 -12.88 -8.61
N ASP A 87 -15.32 -12.19 -9.00
CA ASP A 87 -15.40 -11.48 -10.28
C ASP A 87 -14.58 -10.19 -10.21
N GLU A 88 -13.76 -9.92 -11.23
CA GLU A 88 -12.98 -8.68 -11.28
C GLU A 88 -13.90 -7.44 -11.43
N ILE A 89 -13.55 -6.36 -10.73
CA ILE A 89 -14.24 -5.06 -10.74
C ILE A 89 -13.29 -3.99 -11.28
N ASP A 90 -13.82 -3.07 -12.09
CA ASP A 90 -13.04 -1.99 -12.68
C ASP A 90 -12.70 -0.94 -11.61
N ILE A 91 -11.42 -0.72 -11.34
CA ILE A 91 -10.94 0.51 -10.70
C ILE A 91 -10.89 1.58 -11.78
N GLU A 92 -11.78 2.56 -11.72
CA GLU A 92 -11.88 3.64 -12.69
C GLU A 92 -10.83 4.72 -12.45
N SER A 93 -10.64 5.10 -11.19
CA SER A 93 -9.58 6.03 -10.83
C SER A 93 -9.23 6.04 -9.35
N ILE A 94 -8.04 6.58 -9.05
CA ILE A 94 -7.58 6.90 -7.70
C ILE A 94 -7.28 8.39 -7.66
N GLN A 95 -7.95 9.14 -6.80
CA GLN A 95 -7.79 10.59 -6.71
C GLN A 95 -7.29 11.02 -5.32
N PHE A 96 -6.18 11.75 -5.28
CA PHE A 96 -5.55 12.20 -4.04
C PHE A 96 -5.93 13.64 -3.72
N GLU A 97 -6.12 13.92 -2.44
CA GLU A 97 -6.28 15.30 -1.97
C GLU A 97 -4.94 16.06 -2.07
N GLU A 98 -4.88 17.09 -2.92
CA GLU A 98 -3.72 17.98 -2.95
C GLU A 98 -3.68 18.87 -1.71
N VAL A 99 -2.60 18.77 -0.95
CA VAL A 99 -2.35 19.65 0.20
C VAL A 99 -1.35 20.72 -0.18
N ARG A 100 -1.78 21.99 -0.14
CA ARG A 100 -0.91 23.14 -0.46
C ARG A 100 0.37 23.12 0.37
N GLY A 101 1.51 23.24 -0.32
CA GLY A 101 2.83 23.30 0.33
C GLY A 101 3.42 21.93 0.70
N ARG A 102 2.78 20.82 0.29
CA ARG A 102 3.32 19.46 0.39
C ARG A 102 3.61 18.89 -0.99
N ALA A 103 4.56 17.97 -1.09
CA ALA A 103 4.73 17.19 -2.30
C ALA A 103 3.48 16.32 -2.52
N GLY A 104 3.01 16.22 -3.76
CA GLY A 104 1.95 15.28 -4.11
C GLY A 104 2.43 13.84 -3.94
N LEU A 105 1.53 12.93 -3.56
CA LEU A 105 1.88 11.52 -3.35
C LEU A 105 2.36 10.85 -4.65
N PHE A 106 1.80 11.25 -5.78
CA PHE A 106 2.17 10.82 -7.13
C PHE A 106 2.47 12.03 -8.01
N SER A 107 3.05 11.80 -9.19
CA SER A 107 3.32 12.86 -10.17
C SER A 107 2.06 13.58 -10.63
N GLU A 108 0.91 12.91 -10.57
CA GLU A 108 -0.41 13.43 -10.93
C GLU A 108 -1.37 13.23 -9.75
N PRO A 109 -2.30 14.16 -9.51
CA PRO A 109 -3.28 14.04 -8.42
C PRO A 109 -4.36 12.97 -8.68
N LYS A 110 -4.47 12.48 -9.93
CA LYS A 110 -5.41 11.44 -10.33
C LYS A 110 -4.66 10.37 -11.13
N LEU A 111 -4.82 9.11 -10.73
CA LEU A 111 -4.36 7.94 -11.47
C LEU A 111 -5.60 7.31 -12.14
N ASN A 112 -5.57 7.15 -13.45
CA ASN A 112 -6.66 6.49 -14.16
C ASN A 112 -6.46 4.96 -14.15
N GLY A 113 -7.57 4.24 -14.04
CA GLY A 113 -7.61 2.81 -14.28
C GLY A 113 -7.20 2.47 -15.70
N MET A 114 -6.31 1.49 -15.85
CA MET A 114 -5.87 0.99 -17.15
C MET A 114 -6.16 -0.51 -17.22
N GLY A 115 -6.86 -0.93 -18.27
CA GLY A 115 -7.10 -2.34 -18.58
C GLY A 115 -6.19 -2.79 -19.73
N ASN A 116 -5.61 -3.98 -19.62
CA ASN A 116 -4.88 -4.62 -20.71
C ASN A 116 -5.36 -6.08 -20.84
N ASN A 117 -6.45 -6.28 -21.59
CA ASN A 117 -7.17 -7.56 -21.75
C ASN A 117 -7.86 -8.12 -20.48
N GLY A 118 -8.22 -7.25 -19.53
CA GLY A 118 -8.94 -7.58 -18.30
C GLY A 118 -9.57 -6.34 -17.69
N LYS A 119 -10.09 -6.42 -16.45
CA LYS A 119 -10.62 -5.26 -15.74
C LYS A 119 -9.54 -4.23 -15.42
N LYS A 120 -9.96 -2.97 -15.25
CA LYS A 120 -9.08 -1.83 -15.02
C LYS A 120 -8.45 -1.91 -13.63
N LYS A 121 -7.14 -1.68 -13.58
CA LYS A 121 -6.36 -1.51 -12.34
C LYS A 121 -5.71 -0.13 -12.36
N ALA A 122 -5.58 0.49 -11.20
CA ALA A 122 -4.80 1.72 -11.08
C ALA A 122 -3.40 1.41 -10.54
N LYS A 123 -2.41 2.19 -10.97
CA LYS A 123 -1.02 2.02 -10.57
C LYS A 123 -0.34 3.38 -10.41
N GLY A 124 0.43 3.55 -9.35
CA GLY A 124 1.22 4.75 -9.12
C GLY A 124 2.52 4.46 -8.39
N THR A 125 3.54 5.30 -8.62
CA THR A 125 4.80 5.24 -7.88
C THR A 125 4.90 6.42 -6.92
N ILE A 126 5.17 6.13 -5.64
CA ILE A 126 5.22 7.11 -4.57
C ILE A 126 6.37 8.09 -4.84
N ASN A 127 6.04 9.38 -4.87
CA ASN A 127 7.02 10.44 -5.08
C ASN A 127 8.01 10.53 -3.91
N LYS A 128 9.22 11.00 -4.23
CA LYS A 128 10.19 11.47 -3.22
C LYS A 128 9.66 12.69 -2.48
N ARG A 129 10.21 12.95 -1.30
CA ARG A 129 9.85 14.08 -0.41
C ARG A 129 8.41 14.02 0.11
N THR A 130 7.85 12.82 0.17
CA THR A 130 6.53 12.53 0.76
C THR A 130 6.65 11.90 2.14
N LYS A 131 7.87 11.52 2.56
CA LYS A 131 8.23 10.92 3.84
C LYS A 131 7.50 11.52 5.05
N GLY A 132 6.96 10.66 5.91
CA GLY A 132 6.31 11.05 7.16
C GLY A 132 4.93 11.70 7.01
N ASN A 133 4.41 11.87 5.79
CA ASN A 133 3.08 12.41 5.55
C ASN A 133 2.03 11.29 5.42
N GLU A 134 0.78 11.65 5.69
CA GLU A 134 -0.40 10.84 5.43
C GLU A 134 -1.26 11.54 4.38
N TYR A 135 -1.83 10.75 3.47
CA TYR A 135 -2.63 11.21 2.36
C TYR A 135 -3.95 10.46 2.35
N LYS A 136 -5.05 11.19 2.22
CA LYS A 136 -6.37 10.65 1.89
C LYS A 136 -6.53 10.56 0.39
N TYR A 137 -7.27 9.57 -0.07
CA TYR A 137 -7.59 9.41 -1.47
C TYR A 137 -8.92 8.73 -1.68
N ALA A 138 -9.57 9.03 -2.79
CA ALA A 138 -10.80 8.39 -3.23
C ALA A 138 -10.48 7.29 -4.24
N ILE A 139 -11.04 6.11 -4.04
CA ILE A 139 -11.09 5.01 -5.01
C ILE A 139 -12.44 5.07 -5.70
N GLU A 140 -12.45 5.34 -7.00
CA GLU A 140 -13.61 5.22 -7.86
C GLU A 140 -13.59 3.85 -8.54
N PHE A 141 -14.64 3.06 -8.35
CA PHE A 141 -14.79 1.76 -8.99
C PHE A 141 -16.19 1.61 -9.58
N SER A 142 -16.34 0.76 -10.61
CA SER A 142 -17.61 0.56 -11.28
C SER A 142 -18.12 -0.88 -11.22
N VAL A 143 -19.40 -1.04 -10.88
CA VAL A 143 -20.13 -2.32 -10.87
C VAL A 143 -21.37 -2.14 -11.72
N ASP A 144 -21.51 -2.96 -12.77
CA ASP A 144 -22.63 -2.91 -13.73
C ASP A 144 -22.91 -1.50 -14.33
N GLY A 145 -21.86 -0.68 -14.46
CA GLY A 145 -21.94 0.68 -15.00
C GLY A 145 -22.32 1.76 -13.98
N GLU A 146 -22.59 1.40 -12.73
CA GLU A 146 -22.72 2.34 -11.61
C GLU A 146 -21.36 2.59 -10.95
N PHE A 147 -21.15 3.82 -10.48
CA PHE A 147 -19.88 4.27 -9.89
C PHE A 147 -20.01 4.42 -8.37
N PHE A 148 -19.01 3.94 -7.65
CA PHE A 148 -18.94 3.96 -6.20
C PHE A 148 -17.61 4.54 -5.73
N LEU A 149 -17.60 5.15 -4.54
CA LEU A 149 -16.44 5.82 -3.96
C LEU A 149 -16.14 5.28 -2.55
N ILE A 150 -14.86 5.05 -2.27
CA ILE A 150 -14.34 4.74 -0.92
C ILE A 150 -13.09 5.58 -0.69
N ASP A 151 -12.95 6.12 0.52
CA ASP A 151 -11.92 7.13 0.82
C ASP A 151 -10.89 6.65 1.87
N PRO A 152 -10.01 5.67 1.54
CA PRO A 152 -8.98 5.19 2.46
C PRO A 152 -7.77 6.14 2.55
N LYS A 153 -6.70 5.69 3.21
CA LYS A 153 -5.50 6.49 3.49
C LYS A 153 -4.21 5.73 3.18
N ILE A 154 -3.16 6.48 2.86
CA ILE A 154 -1.78 5.99 2.75
C ILE A 154 -0.88 6.84 3.63
N LYS A 155 -0.04 6.18 4.44
CA LYS A 155 1.04 6.81 5.18
C LYS A 155 2.38 6.47 4.55
N VAL A 156 3.22 7.48 4.36
CA VAL A 156 4.60 7.28 3.89
C VAL A 156 5.53 7.15 5.09
N GLY A 157 6.35 6.10 5.12
CA GLY A 157 7.33 5.79 6.16
C GLY A 157 8.20 6.98 6.55
N ALA A 158 8.70 6.99 7.79
CA ALA A 158 9.45 8.09 8.40
C ALA A 158 10.97 7.91 8.33
#